data_AF-A0A7X4YN07-F1
#
_entry.id   AF-A0A7X4YN07-F1
#
_cell.length_a   1.000
_cell.length_b   1.000
_cell.length_c   1.000
_cell.angle_alpha   90.00
_cell.angle_beta   90.00
_cell.angle_gamma   90.00
#
_symmetry.space_group_name_H-M   'P 1'
#
loop_
_entity.id
_entity.type
_entity.pdbx_description
1 polymer ?
#
loop_
_entity_poly.entity_id
_entity_poly.type
_entity_poly.pdbx_seq_one_letter_code
_entity_poly.pdbx_strand_id
1 'polypeptide(L)'
;MITLNVVTYFFEDDGQIPNNPNLPVLLYAGAFQEDPFQAEARLKENNWRNSWVNGVFGYHHYHSNSHEVLAVLSGTALLAIGGEQGKEIEVQAGDVLVLPAGTGHKKIRSSGSFSVTGAYPDGMSYNTKTGQSGERPQALEDIMRVPLPDRDPVYGDEGPLIRIWATK
;
A
#
# COMPACT_ATOMS: atom_id res chain seq x y z
N MET A 1 15.49 -7.46 -20.81
CA MET A 1 15.11 -7.40 -19.38
C MET A 1 14.33 -6.12 -19.20
N ILE A 2 13.03 -6.19 -18.94
CA ILE A 2 12.23 -5.01 -18.64
C ILE A 2 12.63 -4.58 -17.23
N THR A 3 13.32 -3.46 -17.10
CA THR A 3 13.60 -2.84 -15.80
C THR A 3 12.28 -2.21 -15.33
N LEU A 4 11.56 -2.90 -14.44
CA LEU A 4 10.37 -2.32 -13.82
C LEU A 4 10.83 -1.22 -12.85
N ASN A 5 10.48 0.03 -13.17
CA ASN A 5 10.81 1.20 -12.35
C ASN A 5 9.89 1.24 -11.14
N VAL A 6 10.44 1.05 -9.94
CA VAL A 6 9.73 1.33 -8.69
C VAL A 6 9.84 2.82 -8.38
N VAL A 7 8.71 3.51 -8.27
CA VAL A 7 8.66 4.92 -7.87
C VAL A 7 8.38 5.01 -6.38
N THR A 8 9.12 5.87 -5.67
CA THR A 8 8.99 6.07 -4.23
C THR A 8 8.33 7.41 -3.92
N TYR A 9 7.41 7.45 -2.96
CA TYR A 9 6.80 8.68 -2.46
C TYR A 9 6.92 8.76 -0.93
N PHE A 10 7.52 9.84 -0.44
CA PHE A 10 7.48 10.20 0.98
C PHE A 10 6.34 11.17 1.22
N PHE A 11 5.67 11.00 2.36
CA PHE A 11 4.57 11.85 2.78
C PHE A 11 4.80 12.29 4.22
N GLU A 12 4.66 13.59 4.45
CA GLU A 12 4.75 14.19 5.77
C GLU A 12 3.49 13.93 6.60
N ASP A 13 3.60 14.02 7.92
CA ASP A 13 2.46 14.02 8.82
C ASP A 13 1.68 15.35 8.68
N ASP A 14 0.41 15.30 8.26
CA ASP A 14 -0.41 16.50 8.06
C ASP A 14 -1.17 16.94 9.32
N GLY A 15 -0.96 16.26 10.44
CA GLY A 15 -1.64 16.47 11.73
C GLY A 15 -2.88 15.58 11.93
N GLN A 16 -3.53 15.13 10.86
CA GLN A 16 -4.68 14.22 10.91
C GLN A 16 -4.30 12.81 10.47
N ILE A 17 -3.62 12.69 9.33
CA ILE A 17 -3.05 11.48 8.78
C ILE A 17 -1.56 11.45 9.13
N PRO A 18 -1.11 10.45 9.90
CA PRO A 18 0.27 10.44 10.39
C PRO A 18 1.30 10.13 9.30
N ASN A 19 0.93 9.31 8.30
CA ASN A 19 1.88 8.70 7.35
C ASN A 19 3.01 7.95 8.08
N ASN A 20 3.96 7.40 7.32
CA ASN A 20 5.13 6.75 7.91
C ASN A 20 6.34 7.69 7.80
N PRO A 21 7.02 8.02 8.91
CA PRO A 21 8.10 9.00 8.88
C PRO A 21 9.38 8.51 8.19
N ASN A 22 9.56 7.18 8.05
CA ASN A 22 10.82 6.60 7.59
C ASN A 22 10.69 5.79 6.30
N LEU A 23 9.48 5.30 5.99
CA LEU A 23 9.26 4.38 4.88
C LEU A 23 8.46 5.09 3.77
N PRO A 24 8.93 5.04 2.52
CA PRO A 24 8.17 5.57 1.40
C PRO A 24 7.10 4.58 0.94
N VAL A 25 6.02 5.12 0.37
CA VAL A 25 5.12 4.37 -0.49
C VAL A 25 5.87 3.95 -1.75
N LEU A 26 5.64 2.71 -2.20
CA LEU A 26 6.26 2.16 -3.40
C LEU A 26 5.18 1.90 -4.46
N LEU A 27 5.40 2.36 -5.69
CA LEU A 27 4.59 2.04 -6.86
C LEU A 27 5.40 1.20 -7.83
N TYR A 28 4.95 -0.03 -8.07
CA TYR A 28 5.48 -0.95 -9.07
C TYR A 28 4.57 -0.88 -10.29
N ALA A 29 4.91 -0.01 -11.25
CA ALA A 29 4.12 0.17 -12.45
C ALA A 29 4.21 -1.09 -13.34
N GLY A 30 3.07 -1.69 -13.67
CA GLY A 30 2.98 -2.85 -14.58
C GLY A 30 3.59 -4.15 -14.07
N ALA A 31 3.75 -4.33 -12.75
CA ALA A 31 4.31 -5.56 -12.16
C ALA A 31 3.59 -6.84 -12.60
N PHE A 32 2.28 -6.77 -12.80
CA PHE A 32 1.43 -7.85 -13.29
C PHE A 32 0.71 -7.48 -14.59
N GLN A 33 1.34 -6.69 -15.47
CA GLN A 33 0.69 -6.17 -16.69
C GLN A 33 0.12 -7.27 -17.60
N GLU A 34 0.81 -8.41 -17.72
CA GLU A 34 0.38 -9.52 -18.59
C GLU A 34 -0.79 -10.32 -18.01
N ASP A 35 -0.85 -10.48 -16.70
CA ASP A 35 -1.93 -11.20 -16.00
C ASP A 35 -2.16 -10.64 -14.59
N PRO A 36 -2.96 -9.56 -14.46
CA PRO A 36 -3.24 -8.93 -13.17
C PRO A 36 -3.83 -9.88 -12.13
N PHE A 37 -4.59 -10.91 -12.57
CA PHE A 37 -5.26 -11.84 -11.66
C PHE A 37 -4.32 -12.84 -11.00
N GLN A 38 -3.06 -12.95 -11.44
CA GLN A 38 -2.02 -13.71 -10.73
C GLN A 38 -1.50 -13.01 -9.47
N ALA A 39 -1.81 -11.72 -9.29
CA ALA A 39 -1.28 -10.94 -8.18
C ALA A 39 -1.59 -11.58 -6.81
N GLU A 40 -2.83 -12.00 -6.55
CA GLU A 40 -3.20 -12.58 -5.25
C GLU A 40 -2.40 -13.85 -4.92
N ALA A 41 -2.22 -14.74 -5.90
CA ALA A 41 -1.42 -15.95 -5.73
C ALA A 41 0.04 -15.60 -5.43
N ARG A 42 0.62 -14.64 -6.17
CA ARG A 42 2.00 -14.18 -5.97
C ARG A 42 2.19 -13.53 -4.59
N LEU A 43 1.26 -12.68 -4.16
CA LEU A 43 1.27 -12.07 -2.83
C LEU A 43 1.33 -13.16 -1.75
N LYS A 44 0.46 -14.17 -1.85
CA LYS A 44 0.40 -15.28 -0.90
C LYS A 44 1.69 -16.10 -0.87
N GLU A 45 2.30 -16.38 -2.02
CA GLU A 45 3.60 -17.06 -2.13
C GLU A 45 4.72 -16.25 -1.45
N ASN A 46 4.66 -14.93 -1.59
CA ASN A 46 5.59 -13.99 -0.98
C ASN A 46 5.23 -13.61 0.46
N ASN A 47 4.37 -14.40 1.12
CA ASN A 47 4.01 -14.22 2.53
C ASN A 47 3.18 -12.95 2.84
N TRP A 48 2.58 -12.33 1.82
CA TRP A 48 1.55 -11.32 1.96
C TRP A 48 0.19 -12.01 1.91
N ARG A 49 -0.44 -12.16 3.07
CA ARG A 49 -1.66 -12.97 3.25
C ARG A 49 -2.79 -12.13 3.82
N ASN A 50 -3.82 -12.81 4.35
CA ASN A 50 -5.06 -12.16 4.79
C ASN A 50 -5.66 -11.30 3.66
N SER A 51 -5.66 -11.89 2.44
CA SER A 51 -6.04 -11.17 1.23
C SER A 51 -7.54 -11.00 1.10
N TRP A 52 -7.93 -9.95 0.39
CA TRP A 52 -9.30 -9.65 0.01
C TRP A 52 -9.33 -9.08 -1.40
N VAL A 53 -10.50 -9.06 -2.04
CA VAL A 53 -10.73 -8.43 -3.36
C VAL A 53 -11.90 -7.47 -3.28
N ASN A 54 -11.65 -6.19 -3.56
CA ASN A 54 -12.67 -5.13 -3.60
C ASN A 54 -12.11 -3.86 -4.27
N GLY A 55 -12.75 -2.70 -4.08
CA GLY A 55 -12.15 -1.39 -4.37
C GLY A 55 -11.58 -0.70 -3.12
N VAL A 56 -10.99 0.47 -3.32
CA VAL A 56 -10.52 1.37 -2.24
C VAL A 56 -11.66 2.29 -1.79
N PHE A 57 -11.74 2.57 -0.48
CA PHE A 57 -12.74 3.48 0.10
C PHE A 57 -12.68 4.90 -0.50
N GLY A 58 -13.83 5.58 -0.56
CA GLY A 58 -13.93 6.97 -1.02
C GLY A 58 -13.58 8.03 0.03
N TYR A 59 -13.14 7.63 1.21
CA TYR A 59 -12.71 8.51 2.30
C TYR A 59 -11.29 8.12 2.75
N HIS A 60 -10.55 9.07 3.31
CA HIS A 60 -9.20 8.79 3.80
C HIS A 60 -9.26 7.83 4.98
N HIS A 61 -8.47 6.77 4.87
CA HIS A 61 -8.23 5.82 5.93
C HIS A 61 -6.78 5.37 5.91
N TYR A 62 -6.34 4.77 7.01
CA TYR A 62 -5.01 4.17 7.14
C TYR A 62 -5.04 3.02 8.13
N HIS A 63 -3.99 2.21 8.07
CA HIS A 63 -3.72 1.12 9.01
C HIS A 63 -2.51 1.51 9.87
N SER A 64 -2.68 1.70 11.18
CA SER A 64 -1.56 2.08 12.05
C SER A 64 -0.68 0.89 12.43
N ASN A 65 -1.23 -0.32 12.36
CA ASN A 65 -0.63 -1.53 12.92
C ASN A 65 -0.13 -2.54 11.87
N SER A 66 -0.23 -2.23 10.58
CA SER A 66 0.23 -3.10 9.49
C SER A 66 0.65 -2.29 8.28
N HIS A 67 1.64 -2.79 7.55
CA HIS A 67 1.85 -2.42 6.14
C HIS A 67 0.78 -3.06 5.27
N GLU A 68 0.51 -2.51 4.10
CA GLU A 68 -0.47 -3.02 3.15
C GLU A 68 0.10 -3.02 1.75
N VAL A 69 -0.29 -4.01 0.95
CA VAL A 69 -0.09 -4.00 -0.50
C VAL A 69 -1.43 -4.02 -1.20
N LEU A 70 -1.58 -3.21 -2.24
CA LEU A 70 -2.73 -3.18 -3.14
C LEU A 70 -2.24 -3.49 -4.56
N ALA A 71 -2.66 -4.62 -5.12
CA ALA A 71 -2.41 -4.96 -6.51
C ALA A 71 -3.68 -4.74 -7.34
N VAL A 72 -3.60 -3.95 -8.41
CA VAL A 72 -4.76 -3.61 -9.24
C VAL A 72 -5.07 -4.76 -10.19
N LEU A 73 -6.27 -5.33 -10.06
CA LEU A 73 -6.73 -6.48 -10.85
C LEU A 73 -7.45 -6.05 -12.13
N SER A 74 -8.22 -4.96 -12.07
CA SER A 74 -9.02 -4.47 -13.18
C SER A 74 -9.22 -2.96 -13.13
N GLY A 75 -9.48 -2.36 -14.30
CA GLY A 75 -9.84 -0.95 -14.42
C GLY A 75 -8.70 0.01 -14.11
N THR A 76 -9.07 1.26 -13.80
CA THR A 76 -8.15 2.32 -13.40
C THR A 76 -8.73 3.14 -12.25
N ALA A 77 -7.87 3.77 -11.45
CA ALA A 77 -8.28 4.71 -10.43
C ALA A 77 -7.29 5.87 -10.27
N LEU A 78 -7.82 7.00 -9.80
CA LEU A 78 -7.04 8.08 -9.22
C LEU A 78 -7.17 7.97 -7.70
N LEU A 79 -6.06 7.72 -7.02
CA LEU A 79 -6.00 7.60 -5.57
C LEU A 79 -5.30 8.83 -4.99
N ALA A 80 -5.83 9.41 -3.92
CA ALA A 80 -5.07 10.34 -3.10
C ALA A 80 -4.32 9.55 -2.03
N ILE A 81 -2.99 9.63 -2.04
CA ILE A 81 -2.09 8.94 -1.12
C ILE A 81 -1.32 9.98 -0.30
N GLY A 82 -1.21 9.77 1.01
CA GLY A 82 -0.52 10.68 1.93
C GLY A 82 -1.41 11.64 2.71
N GLY A 83 -2.73 11.45 2.69
CA GLY A 83 -3.69 12.40 3.30
C GLY A 83 -4.05 13.57 2.38
N GLU A 84 -4.68 14.62 2.93
CA GLU A 84 -5.19 15.75 2.13
C GLU A 84 -4.06 16.61 1.55
N GLN A 85 -2.87 16.61 2.18
CA GLN A 85 -1.65 17.25 1.66
C GLN A 85 -0.78 16.29 0.84
N GLY A 86 -1.29 15.09 0.56
CA GLY A 86 -0.60 14.06 -0.19
C GLY A 86 -0.56 14.31 -1.70
N LYS A 87 -0.47 13.21 -2.46
CA LYS A 87 -0.39 13.23 -3.91
C LYS A 87 -1.48 12.39 -4.54
N GLU A 88 -2.01 12.86 -5.66
CA GLU A 88 -2.87 12.06 -6.53
C GLU A 88 -2.01 11.16 -7.42
N ILE A 89 -2.27 9.85 -7.36
CA ILE A 89 -1.56 8.80 -8.09
C ILE A 89 -2.56 8.04 -8.95
N GLU A 90 -2.32 8.01 -10.25
CA GLU A 90 -3.07 7.16 -11.18
C GLU A 90 -2.52 5.74 -11.14
N VAL A 91 -3.43 4.77 -11.09
CA VAL A 91 -3.14 3.34 -11.08
C VAL A 91 -4.02 2.61 -12.08
N GLN A 92 -3.49 1.56 -12.67
CA GLN A 92 -4.17 0.72 -13.64
C GLN A 92 -3.91 -0.76 -13.39
N ALA A 93 -4.72 -1.63 -14.01
CA ALA A 93 -4.56 -3.08 -13.92
C ALA A 93 -3.10 -3.51 -14.16
N GLY A 94 -2.56 -4.32 -13.25
CA GLY A 94 -1.16 -4.75 -13.24
C GLY A 94 -0.23 -3.91 -12.35
N ASP A 95 -0.63 -2.72 -11.91
CA ASP A 95 0.14 -1.94 -10.96
C ASP A 95 0.04 -2.48 -9.53
N VAL A 96 1.08 -2.25 -8.73
CA VAL A 96 1.10 -2.59 -7.29
C VAL A 96 1.54 -1.39 -6.49
N LEU A 97 0.76 -1.03 -5.46
CA LEU A 97 1.14 -0.06 -4.43
C LEU A 97 1.48 -0.79 -3.14
N VAL A 98 2.60 -0.43 -2.52
CA VAL A 98 2.93 -0.85 -1.16
C VAL A 98 2.86 0.38 -0.25
N LEU A 99 2.03 0.28 0.77
CA LEU A 99 1.69 1.33 1.71
C LEU A 99 2.31 1.01 3.08
N PRO A 100 3.28 1.81 3.54
CA PRO A 100 3.73 1.78 4.92
C PRO A 100 2.59 1.98 5.92
N ALA A 101 2.81 1.51 7.15
CA ALA A 101 1.84 1.71 8.23
C ALA A 101 1.68 3.21 8.46
N GLY A 102 0.44 3.68 8.60
CA GLY A 102 0.10 5.09 8.74
C GLY A 102 -0.23 5.82 7.44
N THR A 103 0.07 5.25 6.26
CA THR A 103 -0.19 5.91 4.97
C THR A 103 -1.70 6.10 4.75
N GLY A 104 -2.14 7.36 4.79
CA GLY A 104 -3.53 7.70 4.48
C GLY A 104 -3.81 7.59 3.00
N HIS A 105 -4.91 6.94 2.63
CA HIS A 105 -5.28 6.82 1.23
C HIS A 105 -6.80 6.82 1.01
N LYS A 106 -7.24 7.33 -0.14
CA LYS A 106 -8.63 7.27 -0.61
C LYS A 106 -8.70 7.17 -2.13
N LYS A 107 -9.80 6.62 -2.63
CA LYS A 107 -10.16 6.65 -4.05
C LYS A 107 -10.89 7.96 -4.37
N ILE A 108 -10.36 8.74 -5.30
CA ILE A 108 -11.03 9.95 -5.82
C ILE A 108 -12.02 9.57 -6.91
N ARG A 109 -11.56 8.83 -7.92
CA ARG A 109 -12.38 8.35 -9.05
C ARG A 109 -11.84 7.02 -9.57
N SER A 110 -12.69 6.26 -10.24
CA SER A 110 -12.31 5.00 -10.89
C SER A 110 -13.13 4.72 -12.13
N SER A 111 -12.60 3.91 -13.04
CA SER A 111 -13.28 3.45 -14.25
C SER A 111 -12.97 1.97 -14.54
N GLY A 112 -13.71 1.37 -15.48
CA GLY A 112 -13.43 0.02 -15.97
C GLY A 112 -13.60 -1.10 -14.94
N SER A 113 -14.62 -1.01 -14.08
CA SER A 113 -14.86 -1.99 -12.99
C SER A 113 -13.65 -2.16 -12.08
N PHE A 114 -13.10 -1.03 -11.62
CA PHE A 114 -11.88 -1.00 -10.80
C PHE A 114 -11.96 -1.94 -9.59
N SER A 115 -10.97 -2.82 -9.47
CA SER A 115 -10.79 -3.69 -8.32
C SER A 115 -9.31 -3.91 -8.03
N VAL A 116 -9.01 -4.17 -6.77
CA VAL A 116 -7.69 -4.48 -6.23
C VAL A 116 -7.79 -5.75 -5.40
N THR A 117 -6.69 -6.47 -5.27
CA THR A 117 -6.46 -7.35 -4.12
C THR A 117 -5.60 -6.62 -3.10
N GLY A 118 -6.07 -6.59 -1.86
CA GLY A 118 -5.29 -6.10 -0.72
C GLY A 118 -4.72 -7.26 0.08
N ALA A 119 -3.51 -7.12 0.62
CA ALA A 119 -2.89 -8.12 1.50
C ALA A 119 -1.92 -7.47 2.50
N TYR A 120 -1.53 -8.24 3.52
CA TYR A 120 -0.73 -7.76 4.65
C TYR A 120 0.44 -8.71 4.91
N PRO A 121 1.64 -8.21 5.31
CA PRO A 121 2.78 -9.06 5.64
C PRO A 121 2.39 -10.10 6.69
N ASP A 122 2.84 -11.34 6.53
CA ASP A 122 2.55 -12.48 7.42
C ASP A 122 1.06 -12.78 7.64
N GLY A 123 0.15 -12.11 6.90
CA GLY A 123 -1.27 -12.14 7.18
C GLY A 123 -1.65 -11.39 8.46
N MET A 124 -0.92 -10.33 8.81
CA MET A 124 -1.26 -9.44 9.93
C MET A 124 -2.73 -8.99 9.86
N SER A 125 -3.35 -8.90 11.03
CA SER A 125 -4.64 -8.23 11.18
C SER A 125 -4.44 -6.72 11.16
N TYR A 126 -5.30 -6.01 10.47
CA TYR A 126 -5.22 -4.56 10.32
C TYR A 126 -6.37 -3.87 11.07
N ASN A 127 -6.09 -2.69 11.59
CA ASN A 127 -7.12 -1.77 12.08
C ASN A 127 -7.46 -0.74 11.00
N THR A 128 -8.66 -0.17 10.98
CA THR A 128 -8.96 0.95 10.08
C THR A 128 -9.15 2.21 10.89
N LYS A 129 -8.29 3.21 10.65
CA LYS A 129 -8.33 4.53 11.27
C LYS A 129 -8.72 5.57 10.24
N THR A 130 -9.39 6.64 10.66
CA THR A 130 -9.85 7.70 9.75
C THR A 130 -9.41 9.09 10.18
N GLY A 131 -8.52 9.19 11.17
CA GLY A 131 -8.06 10.48 11.71
C GLY A 131 -9.06 11.11 12.67
N GLN A 132 -9.87 10.28 13.35
CA GLN A 132 -10.79 10.74 14.39
C GLN A 132 -10.02 11.16 15.65
N SER A 133 -10.61 12.09 16.40
CA SER A 133 -10.05 12.51 17.69
C SER A 133 -9.88 11.31 18.62
N GLY A 134 -8.71 11.20 19.25
CA GLY A 134 -8.35 10.10 20.14
C GLY A 134 -7.65 8.92 19.47
N GLU A 135 -7.68 8.78 18.14
CA GLU A 135 -6.97 7.70 17.44
C GLU A 135 -5.45 7.92 17.42
N ARG A 136 -5.03 9.19 17.31
CA ARG A 136 -3.67 9.57 16.95
C ARG A 136 -2.57 9.13 17.92
N PRO A 137 -2.68 9.30 19.25
CA PRO A 137 -1.57 8.96 20.15
C PRO A 137 -1.13 7.49 20.03
N GLN A 138 -2.08 6.56 20.04
CA GLN A 138 -1.79 5.13 19.86
C GLN A 138 -1.33 4.83 18.43
N ALA A 139 -1.93 5.47 17.42
CA ALA A 139 -1.55 5.24 16.04
C ALA A 139 -0.06 5.57 15.78
N LEU A 140 0.45 6.66 16.35
CA LEU A 140 1.88 7.03 16.23
C LEU A 140 2.81 5.98 16.86
N GLU A 141 2.43 5.40 18.00
CA GLU A 141 3.20 4.31 18.60
C GLU A 141 3.16 3.03 17.77
N ASP A 142 1.97 2.66 17.28
CA ASP A 142 1.77 1.45 16.48
C ASP A 142 2.62 1.50 15.21
N ILE A 143 2.58 2.62 14.47
CA ILE A 143 3.27 2.81 13.19
C ILE A 143 4.77 2.54 13.31
N MET A 144 5.37 3.00 14.41
CA MET A 144 6.81 2.83 14.64
C MET A 144 7.18 1.38 14.95
N ARG A 145 6.25 0.61 15.54
CA ARG A 145 6.44 -0.78 15.98
C ARG A 145 6.12 -1.81 14.90
N VAL A 146 5.49 -1.43 13.78
CA VAL A 146 5.21 -2.37 12.69
C VAL A 146 6.55 -2.92 12.15
N PRO A 147 6.73 -4.26 12.13
CA PRO A 147 7.93 -4.89 11.61
C PRO A 147 8.01 -4.71 10.09
N LEU A 148 9.24 -4.62 9.58
CA LEU A 148 9.45 -4.70 8.14
C LEU A 148 9.07 -6.10 7.64
N PRO A 149 8.48 -6.23 6.44
CA PRO A 149 8.18 -7.53 5.86
C PRO A 149 9.47 -8.23 5.44
N ASP A 150 9.54 -9.55 5.62
CA ASP A 150 10.70 -10.36 5.22
C ASP A 150 10.85 -10.48 3.70
N ARG A 151 9.77 -10.23 2.94
CA ARG A 151 9.68 -10.45 1.49
C ARG A 151 9.00 -9.31 0.77
N ASP A 152 9.50 -8.98 -0.42
CA ASP A 152 8.83 -8.10 -1.36
C ASP A 152 7.55 -8.76 -1.90
N PRO A 153 6.43 -8.04 -2.00
CA PRO A 153 5.15 -8.62 -2.41
C PRO A 153 5.16 -9.16 -3.84
N VAL A 154 5.99 -8.60 -4.72
CA VAL A 154 6.07 -8.98 -6.14
C VAL A 154 7.20 -9.96 -6.38
N TYR A 155 8.40 -9.66 -5.88
CA TYR A 155 9.63 -10.39 -6.24
C TYR A 155 10.22 -11.25 -5.12
N GLY A 156 9.56 -11.35 -3.96
CA GLY A 156 10.03 -12.18 -2.84
C GLY A 156 11.35 -11.67 -2.25
N ASP A 157 12.33 -12.56 -2.11
CA ASP A 157 13.55 -12.32 -1.32
C ASP A 157 14.50 -11.26 -1.94
N GLU A 158 14.39 -10.98 -3.24
CA GLU A 158 15.31 -10.07 -3.95
C GLU A 158 14.66 -8.76 -4.42
N GLY A 159 13.42 -8.50 -4.01
CA GLY A 159 12.65 -7.37 -4.51
C GLY A 159 13.13 -5.99 -4.03
N PRO A 160 12.78 -4.93 -4.78
CA PRO A 160 13.15 -3.55 -4.43
C PRO A 160 12.72 -3.12 -3.03
N LEU A 161 11.60 -3.61 -2.50
CA LEU A 161 11.11 -3.26 -1.16
C LEU A 161 12.19 -3.50 -0.11
N ILE A 162 12.81 -4.68 -0.15
CA ILE A 162 13.80 -5.11 0.85
C ILE A 162 14.96 -4.12 0.90
N ARG A 163 15.40 -3.59 -0.24
CA ARG A 163 16.50 -2.62 -0.31
C ARG A 163 16.06 -1.21 0.06
N ILE A 164 14.88 -0.79 -0.39
CA ILE A 164 14.37 0.57 -0.19
C ILE A 164 13.96 0.79 1.27
N TRP A 165 13.40 -0.23 1.93
CA TRP A 165 12.96 -0.14 3.33
C TRP A 165 14.03 -0.56 4.35
N ALA A 166 15.16 -1.16 3.90
CA ALA A 166 16.28 -1.52 4.77
C ALA A 166 17.04 -0.31 5.36
N THR A 167 16.74 0.92 4.94
CA THR A 167 17.37 2.13 5.49
C THR A 167 16.68 2.68 6.74
N LYS A 168 15.81 1.88 7.39
CA LYS A 168 15.17 2.24 8.67
C LYS A 168 16.13 2.14 9.84
#